data_AF-A0A1F2P4K8-F1
#
_entry.id   AF-A0A1F2P4K8-F1
#
_cell.length_a   1.000
_cell.length_b   1.000
_cell.length_c   1.000
_cell.angle_alpha   90.00
_cell.angle_beta   90.00
_cell.angle_gamma   90.00
#
_symmetry.space_group_name_H-M   'P 1'
#
loop_
_entity.id
_entity.type
_entity.pdbx_description
1 polymer ?
#
loop_
_entity_poly.entity_id
_entity_poly.type
_entity_poly.pdbx_seq_one_letter_code
_entity_poly.pdbx_strand_id
1 'polypeptide(L)'
;MLEVSLLDLDESTFYGVKEVNIKGKNIDTPKKSVNLDNLRSDIRVRAEFFGEIYKTFSKERIKSLITDVEKQLKFNYDLNKLIRRAQDFSVEVIFFIPALDHLNPGEDELRFIIATQSQYSDLYIVPLVEHLNKLMKDGSFSIHDYINLINNYLDLLEGYPEKPAMGMVPINIPYQYIGDLMRLYLERGIESFCLDVGGRVALSLPQQITEVQKFLKENKIEAFIHATNINIGRAKKRSNIITAKDVLSFGLGFDSIGDNHLPPRIRDAGKSPTINLRLFEKETYGYHKIQEPSEIEEIYPEDTRVKPEHLLDESLHRRRKAQVMFNYEQLSMETERLRRVIGEGEIRDYLRSKRYVDEEVLKVITRVRDRATKMRSLEEFLG
;
A
#
# COMPACT_ATOMS: atom_id res chain seq x y z
N MET A 1 0.52 14.74 16.25
CA MET A 1 1.72 13.96 15.89
C MET A 1 1.30 12.52 15.56
N LEU A 2 2.03 11.81 14.69
CA LEU A 2 1.87 10.36 14.51
C LEU A 2 2.90 9.71 15.42
N GLU A 3 2.45 8.86 16.33
CA GLU A 3 3.31 8.16 17.28
C GLU A 3 3.35 6.68 16.92
N VAL A 4 4.52 6.08 17.02
CA VAL A 4 4.76 4.67 16.69
C VAL A 4 5.52 4.06 17.84
N SER A 5 5.05 2.92 18.32
CA SER A 5 5.75 2.11 19.33
C SER A 5 5.88 0.68 18.83
N LEU A 6 7.12 0.17 18.77
CA LEU A 6 7.37 -1.23 18.48
C LEU A 6 6.98 -2.11 19.67
N LEU A 7 6.07 -3.06 19.46
CA LEU A 7 5.65 -4.04 20.47
C LEU A 7 6.45 -5.33 20.36
N ASP A 8 6.49 -5.89 19.16
CA ASP A 8 7.17 -7.16 18.87
C ASP A 8 7.89 -7.07 17.53
N LEU A 9 9.03 -7.78 17.40
CA LEU A 9 9.79 -7.87 16.17
C LEU A 9 10.44 -9.25 16.06
N ASP A 10 10.22 -9.93 14.94
CA ASP A 10 10.89 -11.18 14.64
C ASP A 10 12.41 -11.00 14.52
N GLU A 11 13.18 -11.96 15.02
CA GLU A 11 14.64 -11.89 15.03
C GLU A 11 15.23 -11.95 13.61
N SER A 12 14.62 -12.75 12.73
CA SER A 12 15.17 -13.14 11.43
C SER A 12 14.64 -12.34 10.24
N THR A 13 13.57 -11.58 10.44
CA THR A 13 12.86 -10.81 9.41
C THR A 13 12.50 -9.42 9.93
N PHE A 14 11.73 -8.65 9.15
CA PHE A 14 11.12 -7.41 9.61
C PHE A 14 9.61 -7.56 9.88
N TYR A 15 9.12 -8.78 10.07
CA TYR A 15 7.79 -8.97 10.64
C TYR A 15 7.77 -8.40 12.05
N GLY A 16 6.93 -7.40 12.29
CA GLY A 16 6.79 -6.78 13.60
C GLY A 16 5.36 -6.34 13.86
N VAL A 17 5.05 -6.16 15.13
CA VAL A 17 3.81 -5.55 15.62
C VAL A 17 4.15 -4.18 16.15
N LYS A 18 3.45 -3.16 15.67
CA LYS A 18 3.56 -1.80 16.18
C LYS A 18 2.20 -1.29 16.60
N GLU A 19 2.17 -0.54 17.68
CA GLU A 19 1.06 0.35 18.01
C GLU A 19 1.30 1.69 17.31
N VAL A 20 0.30 2.18 16.57
CA VAL A 20 0.37 3.45 15.86
C VAL A 20 -0.77 4.35 16.32
N ASN A 21 -0.45 5.53 16.83
CA ASN A 21 -1.43 6.58 17.13
C ASN A 21 -1.53 7.56 15.96
N ILE A 22 -2.70 7.60 15.31
CA ILE A 22 -3.00 8.59 14.26
C ILE A 22 -4.16 9.45 14.75
N LYS A 23 -3.85 10.70 15.13
CA LYS A 23 -4.85 11.67 15.61
C LYS A 23 -5.71 11.12 16.77
N GLY A 24 -5.08 10.45 17.74
CA GLY A 24 -5.76 9.87 18.89
C GLY A 24 -6.40 8.50 18.65
N LYS A 25 -6.26 7.93 17.45
CA LYS A 25 -6.73 6.57 17.12
C LYS A 25 -5.55 5.62 17.25
N ASN A 26 -5.62 4.69 18.21
CA ASN A 26 -4.60 3.66 18.43
C ASN A 26 -4.91 2.41 17.60
N ILE A 27 -3.96 1.97 16.79
CA ILE A 27 -4.16 0.88 15.85
C ILE A 27 -2.91 0.01 15.77
N ASP A 28 -3.10 -1.31 15.80
CA ASP A 28 -2.02 -2.27 15.68
C ASP A 28 -1.73 -2.67 14.23
N THR A 29 -0.45 -2.89 13.94
CA THR A 29 0.07 -3.35 12.64
C THR A 29 0.65 -4.78 12.76
N PRO A 30 0.77 -5.56 11.66
CA PRO A 30 0.38 -5.24 10.29
C PRO A 30 -1.13 -5.06 10.11
N LYS A 31 -1.55 -4.20 9.16
CA LYS A 31 -2.97 -4.00 8.82
C LYS A 31 -3.18 -3.80 7.31
N LYS A 32 -4.20 -4.45 6.73
CA LYS A 32 -4.60 -4.21 5.34
C LYS A 32 -5.23 -2.82 5.22
N SER A 33 -4.93 -2.13 4.13
CA SER A 33 -5.61 -0.91 3.72
C SER A 33 -6.39 -1.15 2.43
N VAL A 34 -7.58 -0.57 2.26
CA VAL A 34 -8.49 -0.89 1.15
C VAL A 34 -8.89 0.34 0.36
N ASN A 35 -9.02 0.21 -0.96
CA ASN A 35 -9.55 1.31 -1.77
C ASN A 35 -11.06 1.49 -1.53
N LEU A 36 -11.46 2.65 -1.03
CA LEU A 36 -12.86 2.96 -0.72
C LEU A 36 -13.77 2.94 -1.96
N ASP A 37 -13.21 3.15 -3.17
CA ASP A 37 -13.95 3.04 -4.43
C ASP A 37 -14.44 1.61 -4.68
N ASN A 38 -13.76 0.58 -4.14
CA ASN A 38 -14.11 -0.83 -4.32
C ASN A 38 -15.17 -1.33 -3.35
N LEU A 39 -15.39 -0.63 -2.24
CA LEU A 39 -16.36 -1.02 -1.23
C LEU A 39 -17.79 -1.04 -1.80
N ARG A 40 -18.53 -2.09 -1.43
CA ARG A 40 -19.92 -2.35 -1.84
C ARG A 40 -20.79 -2.45 -0.60
N SER A 41 -21.70 -1.50 -0.40
CA SER A 41 -22.58 -1.44 0.78
C SER A 41 -23.52 -2.64 0.92
N ASP A 42 -23.77 -3.39 -0.16
CA ASP A 42 -24.56 -4.62 -0.14
C ASP A 42 -23.77 -5.86 0.30
N ILE A 43 -22.45 -5.76 0.44
CA ILE A 43 -21.57 -6.85 0.89
C ILE A 43 -21.08 -6.53 2.31
N ARG A 44 -21.38 -7.41 3.27
CA ARG A 44 -20.81 -7.33 4.61
C ARG A 44 -19.49 -8.06 4.66
N VAL A 45 -18.56 -7.54 5.45
CA VAL A 45 -17.27 -8.17 5.75
C VAL A 45 -17.03 -8.19 7.26
N ARG A 46 -16.18 -9.10 7.70
CA ARG A 46 -15.64 -9.21 9.06
C ARG A 46 -14.15 -8.87 9.02
N ALA A 47 -13.85 -7.57 9.00
CA ALA A 47 -12.48 -7.11 8.89
C ALA A 47 -12.36 -5.67 9.38
N GLU A 48 -11.23 -5.37 9.99
CA GLU A 48 -10.79 -4.00 10.23
C GLU A 48 -9.68 -3.64 9.25
N PHE A 49 -9.82 -2.49 8.59
CA PHE A 49 -8.83 -2.02 7.62
C PHE A 49 -8.67 -0.51 7.67
N PHE A 50 -7.53 -0.03 7.17
CA PHE A 50 -7.41 1.38 6.77
C PHE A 50 -8.15 1.64 5.46
N GLY A 51 -8.56 2.88 5.23
CA GLY A 51 -9.19 3.31 3.99
C GLY A 51 -8.23 4.09 3.11
N GLU A 52 -8.22 3.81 1.82
CA GLU A 52 -7.49 4.57 0.81
C GLU A 52 -8.44 5.29 -0.14
N ILE A 53 -8.13 6.56 -0.38
CA ILE A 53 -8.65 7.36 -1.47
C ILE A 53 -7.48 7.74 -2.36
N TYR A 54 -7.20 6.91 -3.37
CA TYR A 54 -6.18 7.21 -4.38
C TYR A 54 -6.80 8.02 -5.52
N LYS A 55 -6.23 9.19 -5.84
CA LYS A 55 -6.71 10.03 -6.95
C LYS A 55 -5.54 10.55 -7.78
N THR A 56 -5.57 10.22 -9.07
CA THR A 56 -4.67 10.81 -10.08
C THR A 56 -5.24 12.13 -10.60
N PHE A 57 -4.40 13.16 -10.58
CA PHE A 57 -4.68 14.51 -11.05
C PHE A 57 -3.86 14.83 -12.30
N SER A 58 -4.56 15.00 -13.41
CA SER A 58 -4.02 15.67 -14.59
C SER A 58 -4.06 17.18 -14.44
N LYS A 59 -3.20 17.87 -15.19
CA LYS A 59 -3.15 19.33 -15.22
C LYS A 59 -4.51 19.92 -15.57
N GLU A 60 -5.18 19.37 -16.57
CA GLU A 60 -6.51 19.79 -17.01
C GLU A 60 -7.56 19.49 -15.94
N ARG A 61 -7.47 18.31 -15.31
CA ARG A 61 -8.40 17.90 -14.26
C ARG A 61 -8.32 18.83 -13.06
N ILE A 62 -7.13 19.06 -12.50
CA ILE A 62 -6.97 19.88 -11.31
C ILE A 62 -7.31 21.34 -11.60
N LYS A 63 -6.86 21.89 -12.73
CA LYS A 63 -7.24 23.23 -13.17
C LYS A 63 -8.75 23.38 -13.25
N SER A 64 -9.43 22.39 -13.84
CA SER A 64 -10.90 22.41 -13.91
C SER A 64 -11.56 22.37 -12.52
N LEU A 65 -11.01 21.61 -11.57
CA LEU A 65 -11.53 21.56 -10.19
C LEU A 65 -11.30 22.87 -9.41
N ILE A 66 -10.27 23.64 -9.77
CA ILE A 66 -9.98 24.94 -9.17
C ILE A 66 -10.89 26.03 -9.76
N THR A 67 -11.11 26.03 -11.08
CA THR A 67 -11.81 27.14 -11.76
C THR A 67 -13.31 26.94 -11.90
N ASP A 68 -13.82 25.72 -11.74
CA ASP A 68 -15.23 25.36 -11.99
C ASP A 68 -15.88 24.82 -10.71
N VAL A 69 -16.72 25.66 -10.11
CA VAL A 69 -17.39 25.38 -8.83
C VAL A 69 -18.29 24.13 -8.92
N GLU A 70 -18.97 23.89 -10.03
CA GLU A 70 -19.84 22.73 -10.17
C GLU A 70 -19.04 21.43 -10.17
N LYS A 71 -17.90 21.41 -10.88
CA LYS A 71 -16.98 20.26 -10.86
C LYS A 71 -16.37 20.04 -9.49
N GLN A 72 -16.01 21.11 -8.79
CA GLN A 72 -15.51 21.03 -7.42
C GLN A 72 -16.56 20.45 -6.46
N LEU A 73 -17.81 20.92 -6.53
CA LEU A 73 -18.92 20.41 -5.72
C LEU A 73 -19.17 18.93 -5.99
N LYS A 74 -19.15 18.51 -7.26
CA LYS A 74 -19.29 17.10 -7.64
C LYS A 74 -18.15 16.24 -7.09
N PHE A 75 -16.91 16.71 -7.23
CA PHE A 75 -15.73 16.02 -6.68
C PHE A 75 -15.85 15.84 -5.16
N ASN A 76 -16.21 16.90 -4.44
CA ASN A 76 -16.44 16.86 -3.00
C ASN A 76 -17.60 15.93 -2.63
N TYR A 77 -18.69 15.93 -3.40
CA TYR A 77 -19.81 15.01 -3.20
C TYR A 77 -19.37 13.54 -3.32
N ASP A 78 -18.57 13.22 -4.34
CA ASP A 78 -18.05 11.87 -4.56
C ASP A 78 -17.13 11.44 -3.41
N LEU A 79 -16.24 12.32 -2.93
CA LEU A 79 -15.39 12.04 -1.76
C LEU A 79 -16.21 11.83 -0.49
N ASN A 80 -17.20 12.68 -0.20
CA ASN A 80 -18.10 12.52 0.94
C ASN A 80 -18.90 11.20 0.87
N LYS A 81 -19.23 10.72 -0.34
CA LYS A 81 -19.86 9.41 -0.51
C LYS A 81 -18.90 8.27 -0.14
N LEU A 82 -17.61 8.39 -0.45
CA LEU A 82 -16.59 7.42 -0.02
C LEU A 82 -16.40 7.42 1.49
N ILE A 83 -16.32 8.60 2.12
CA ILE A 83 -16.21 8.72 3.58
C ILE A 83 -17.41 8.08 4.29
N ARG A 84 -18.64 8.40 3.85
CA ARG A 84 -19.86 7.78 4.41
C ARG A 84 -19.85 6.26 4.26
N ARG A 85 -19.43 5.76 3.10
CA ARG A 85 -19.27 4.33 2.91
C ARG A 85 -18.24 3.74 3.87
N ALA A 86 -17.11 4.41 4.09
CA ALA A 86 -16.08 3.96 5.03
C ALA A 86 -16.63 3.78 6.46
N GLN A 87 -17.55 4.64 6.88
CA GLN A 87 -18.23 4.54 8.18
C GLN A 87 -19.05 3.26 8.31
N ASP A 88 -19.75 2.83 7.25
CA ASP A 88 -20.51 1.57 7.23
C ASP A 88 -19.60 0.33 7.44
N PHE A 89 -18.31 0.48 7.14
CA PHE A 89 -17.29 -0.57 7.28
C PHE A 89 -16.36 -0.36 8.49
N SER A 90 -16.67 0.57 9.39
CA SER A 90 -15.85 0.87 10.58
C SER A 90 -14.38 1.19 10.24
N VAL A 91 -14.14 1.89 9.12
CA VAL A 91 -12.81 2.38 8.75
C VAL A 91 -12.39 3.48 9.70
N GLU A 92 -11.36 3.22 10.50
CA GLU A 92 -10.90 4.15 11.53
C GLU A 92 -10.00 5.24 10.96
N VAL A 93 -9.07 4.89 10.07
CA VAL A 93 -8.09 5.81 9.49
C VAL A 93 -8.19 5.81 7.98
N ILE A 94 -8.17 7.01 7.40
CA ILE A 94 -8.28 7.25 5.95
C ILE A 94 -7.04 7.96 5.43
N PHE A 95 -6.45 7.38 4.39
CA PHE A 95 -5.33 7.92 3.61
C PHE A 95 -5.85 8.46 2.28
N PHE A 96 -5.75 9.77 2.07
CA PHE A 96 -5.87 10.34 0.73
C PHE A 96 -4.49 10.32 0.07
N ILE A 97 -4.31 9.54 -0.99
CA ILE A 97 -3.04 9.42 -1.71
C ILE A 97 -3.15 10.17 -3.05
N PRO A 98 -2.62 11.41 -3.15
CA PRO A 98 -2.61 12.15 -4.41
C PRO A 98 -1.52 11.63 -5.34
N ALA A 99 -1.88 11.42 -6.60
CA ALA A 99 -0.95 11.14 -7.67
C ALA A 99 -1.07 12.19 -8.77
N LEU A 100 0.04 12.52 -9.42
CA LEU A 100 0.14 13.47 -10.52
C LEU A 100 0.55 12.71 -11.78
N ASP A 101 -0.18 12.88 -12.87
CA ASP A 101 0.22 12.33 -14.19
C ASP A 101 1.00 13.35 -15.04
N HIS A 102 1.31 14.51 -14.47
CA HIS A 102 2.02 15.61 -15.10
C HIS A 102 3.12 16.13 -14.17
N LEU A 103 4.04 16.89 -14.75
CA LEU A 103 5.21 17.43 -14.07
C LEU A 103 4.97 18.88 -13.65
N ASN A 104 5.68 19.30 -12.59
CA ASN A 104 5.76 20.69 -12.14
C ASN A 104 4.39 21.32 -11.88
N PRO A 105 3.59 20.79 -10.93
CA PRO A 105 2.35 21.43 -10.52
C PRO A 105 2.63 22.83 -9.97
N GLY A 106 1.75 23.77 -10.29
CA GLY A 106 1.78 25.12 -9.74
C GLY A 106 1.34 25.17 -8.28
N GLU A 107 1.55 26.32 -7.65
CA GLU A 107 1.21 26.55 -6.25
C GLU A 107 -0.29 26.31 -5.96
N ASP A 108 -1.18 26.84 -6.81
CA ASP A 108 -2.64 26.65 -6.67
C ASP A 108 -3.07 25.18 -6.76
N GLU A 109 -2.38 24.39 -7.59
CA GLU A 109 -2.60 22.96 -7.75
C GLU A 109 -2.21 22.21 -6.47
N LEU A 110 -1.05 22.54 -5.89
CA LEU A 110 -0.61 21.98 -4.61
C LEU A 110 -1.53 22.39 -3.47
N ARG A 111 -1.95 23.67 -3.41
CA ARG A 111 -2.91 24.17 -2.41
C ARG A 111 -4.24 23.42 -2.49
N PHE A 112 -4.76 23.16 -3.69
CA PHE A 112 -5.96 22.36 -3.87
C PHE A 112 -5.81 20.93 -3.30
N ILE A 113 -4.67 20.29 -3.56
CA ILE A 113 -4.38 18.95 -3.04
C ILE A 113 -4.29 18.96 -1.50
N ILE A 114 -3.56 19.92 -0.92
CA ILE A 114 -3.43 20.04 0.54
C ILE A 114 -4.79 20.31 1.19
N ALA A 115 -5.61 21.22 0.62
CA ALA A 115 -6.96 21.49 1.10
C ALA A 115 -7.84 20.23 1.05
N THR A 116 -7.74 19.45 -0.03
CA THR A 116 -8.48 18.17 -0.15
C THR A 116 -8.04 17.18 0.94
N GLN A 117 -6.74 17.01 1.18
CA GLN A 117 -6.23 16.16 2.26
C GLN A 117 -6.61 16.67 3.65
N SER A 118 -6.66 17.98 3.84
CA SER A 118 -7.13 18.61 5.07
C SER A 118 -8.57 18.22 5.40
N GLN A 119 -9.41 17.99 4.39
CA GLN A 119 -10.80 17.61 4.60
C GLN A 119 -11.02 16.08 4.68
N TYR A 120 -10.35 15.30 3.83
CA TYR A 120 -10.72 13.90 3.59
C TYR A 120 -9.66 12.87 4.01
N SER A 121 -8.58 13.30 4.64
CA SER A 121 -7.48 12.43 5.10
C SER A 121 -7.19 12.65 6.58
N ASP A 122 -6.76 11.60 7.28
CA ASP A 122 -6.24 11.71 8.64
C ASP A 122 -4.77 12.20 8.66
N LEU A 123 -4.08 12.12 7.53
CA LEU A 123 -2.68 12.50 7.34
C LEU A 123 -2.50 13.39 6.11
N TYR A 124 -1.42 14.17 6.07
CA TYR A 124 -0.90 14.71 4.82
C TYR A 124 0.09 13.74 4.20
N ILE A 125 -0.15 13.35 2.95
CA ILE A 125 0.74 12.50 2.17
C ILE A 125 1.26 13.33 1.00
N VAL A 126 2.57 13.36 0.84
CA VAL A 126 3.22 14.09 -0.25
C VAL A 126 2.81 13.47 -1.61
N PRO A 127 2.51 14.27 -2.65
CA PRO A 127 2.07 13.72 -3.94
C PRO A 127 3.09 12.81 -4.60
N LEU A 128 2.58 11.72 -5.18
CA LEU A 128 3.33 10.84 -6.08
C LEU A 128 3.33 11.43 -7.50
N VAL A 129 4.43 11.28 -8.24
CA VAL A 129 4.44 11.46 -9.70
C VAL A 129 4.34 10.10 -10.36
N GLU A 130 3.26 9.86 -11.11
CA GLU A 130 3.08 8.58 -11.80
C GLU A 130 4.17 8.37 -12.85
N HIS A 131 4.64 7.13 -12.96
CA HIS A 131 5.68 6.75 -13.92
C HIS A 131 7.00 7.52 -13.78
N LEU A 132 7.31 8.05 -12.58
CA LEU A 132 8.55 8.78 -12.28
C LEU A 132 9.81 8.09 -12.84
N ASN A 133 9.94 6.77 -12.66
CA ASN A 133 11.10 6.03 -13.15
C ASN A 133 11.22 5.99 -14.69
N LYS A 134 10.13 6.13 -15.43
CA LYS A 134 10.14 6.23 -16.89
C LYS A 134 10.60 7.63 -17.28
N LEU A 135 10.03 8.65 -16.61
CA LEU A 135 10.35 10.07 -16.80
C LEU A 135 11.83 10.38 -16.47
N MET A 136 12.41 9.68 -15.50
CA MET A 136 13.85 9.78 -15.21
C MET A 136 14.73 9.11 -16.26
N LYS A 137 14.25 8.02 -16.88
CA LYS A 137 15.03 7.29 -17.90
C LYS A 137 15.06 7.99 -19.24
N ASP A 138 13.97 8.66 -19.60
CA ASP A 138 13.89 9.44 -20.83
C ASP A 138 14.41 10.89 -20.67
N GLY A 139 14.86 11.25 -19.45
CA GLY A 139 15.48 12.54 -19.15
C GLY A 139 14.49 13.71 -19.06
N SER A 140 13.19 13.43 -19.11
CA SER A 140 12.14 14.44 -19.02
C SER A 140 11.92 14.98 -17.61
N PHE A 141 12.39 14.25 -16.58
CA PHE A 141 12.27 14.63 -15.18
C PHE A 141 13.42 14.07 -14.35
N SER A 142 14.06 14.90 -13.54
CA SER A 142 15.17 14.50 -12.68
C SER A 142 14.72 14.23 -11.25
N ILE A 143 15.59 13.62 -10.44
CA ILE A 143 15.35 13.50 -9.00
C ILE A 143 15.25 14.88 -8.33
N HIS A 144 15.99 15.89 -8.81
CA HIS A 144 15.95 17.24 -8.27
C HIS A 144 14.59 17.90 -8.51
N ASP A 145 13.96 17.63 -9.66
CA ASP A 145 12.60 18.11 -9.93
C ASP A 145 11.58 17.50 -8.95
N TYR A 146 11.76 16.22 -8.58
CA TYR A 146 10.95 15.58 -7.55
C TYR A 146 11.20 16.18 -6.15
N ILE A 147 12.46 16.42 -5.80
CA ILE A 147 12.83 17.08 -4.53
C ILE A 147 12.23 18.49 -4.45
N ASN A 148 12.26 19.25 -5.55
CA ASN A 148 11.66 20.58 -5.62
C ASN A 148 10.13 20.52 -5.43
N LEU A 149 9.45 19.54 -6.05
CA LEU A 149 8.03 19.30 -5.80
C LEU A 149 7.75 19.05 -4.32
N ILE A 150 8.57 18.22 -3.68
CA ILE A 150 8.41 17.90 -2.25
C ILE A 150 8.60 19.14 -1.39
N ASN A 151 9.67 19.91 -1.61
CA ASN A 151 9.91 21.14 -0.87
C ASN A 151 8.75 22.13 -1.02
N ASN A 152 8.31 22.38 -2.25
CA ASN A 152 7.17 23.27 -2.50
C ASN A 152 5.90 22.79 -1.79
N TYR A 153 5.63 21.49 -1.79
CA TYR A 153 4.48 20.93 -1.09
C TYR A 153 4.60 21.10 0.44
N LEU A 154 5.77 20.82 1.01
CA LEU A 154 6.01 20.91 2.45
C LEU A 154 6.03 22.37 2.95
N ASP A 155 6.58 23.30 2.18
CA ASP A 155 6.58 24.73 2.50
C ASP A 155 5.14 25.28 2.54
N LEU A 156 4.30 24.85 1.60
CA LEU A 156 2.88 25.23 1.59
C LEU A 156 2.10 24.62 2.76
N LEU A 157 2.55 23.49 3.30
CA LEU A 157 1.86 22.77 4.35
C LEU A 157 1.86 23.53 5.68
N GLU A 158 2.88 24.36 5.93
CA GLU A 158 3.01 25.17 7.15
C GLU A 158 1.81 26.09 7.41
N GLY A 159 1.08 26.48 6.36
CA GLY A 159 -0.12 27.31 6.46
C GLY A 159 -1.44 26.57 6.72
N TYR A 160 -1.41 25.24 6.92
CA TYR A 160 -2.62 24.40 7.07
C TYR A 160 -2.78 23.85 8.49
N PRO A 161 -3.99 23.38 8.86
CA PRO A 161 -4.24 22.80 10.17
C PRO A 161 -3.27 21.66 10.51
N GLU A 162 -2.82 21.62 11.76
CA GLU A 162 -1.85 20.61 12.21
C GLU A 162 -2.43 19.20 12.04
N LYS A 163 -1.73 18.38 11.25
CA LYS A 163 -1.93 16.93 11.14
C LYS A 163 -0.58 16.27 10.92
N PRO A 164 -0.45 14.97 11.25
CA PRO A 164 0.75 14.23 10.89
C PRO A 164 0.94 14.21 9.38
N ALA A 165 2.20 14.24 8.95
CA ALA A 165 2.60 14.11 7.56
C ALA A 165 3.35 12.80 7.33
N MET A 166 3.29 12.31 6.10
CA MET A 166 3.94 11.09 5.65
C MET A 166 4.68 11.36 4.34
N GLY A 167 5.96 11.02 4.32
CA GLY A 167 6.81 11.17 3.14
C GLY A 167 6.46 10.13 2.08
N MET A 168 6.31 10.55 0.82
CA MET A 168 6.07 9.63 -0.29
C MET A 168 7.41 9.21 -0.92
N VAL A 169 7.72 7.93 -0.87
CA VAL A 169 8.96 7.37 -1.42
C VAL A 169 8.62 6.41 -2.55
N PRO A 170 8.75 6.84 -3.82
CA PRO A 170 8.60 5.95 -4.96
C PRO A 170 9.79 4.99 -5.03
N ILE A 171 9.60 3.74 -4.62
CA ILE A 171 10.68 2.75 -4.51
C ILE A 171 11.17 2.23 -5.87
N ASN A 172 10.54 2.69 -6.95
CA ASN A 172 10.89 2.35 -8.32
C ASN A 172 11.98 3.26 -8.93
N ILE A 173 12.48 4.24 -8.18
CA ILE A 173 13.64 5.09 -8.53
C ILE A 173 14.97 4.36 -8.29
N PRO A 174 16.10 4.86 -8.84
CA PRO A 174 17.43 4.33 -8.52
C PRO A 174 17.70 4.36 -7.00
N TYR A 175 18.20 3.26 -6.44
CA TYR A 175 18.30 3.06 -4.98
C TYR A 175 19.14 4.14 -4.28
N GLN A 176 20.17 4.67 -4.96
CA GLN A 176 21.05 5.72 -4.45
C GLN A 176 20.32 7.01 -4.02
N TYR A 177 19.11 7.26 -4.53
CA TYR A 177 18.34 8.46 -4.20
C TYR A 177 17.36 8.25 -3.04
N ILE A 178 17.16 7.01 -2.58
CA ILE A 178 16.19 6.70 -1.51
C ILE A 178 16.63 7.35 -0.20
N GLY A 179 17.91 7.18 0.18
CA GLY A 179 18.45 7.77 1.40
C GLY A 179 18.35 9.30 1.43
N ASP A 180 18.68 9.96 0.31
CA ASP A 180 18.59 11.43 0.18
C ASP A 180 17.14 11.90 0.31
N LEU A 181 16.21 11.19 -0.33
CA LEU A 181 14.78 11.49 -0.26
C LEU A 181 14.23 11.32 1.16
N MET A 182 14.62 10.26 1.86
CA MET A 182 14.20 10.04 3.25
C MET A 182 14.83 11.06 4.21
N ARG A 183 16.08 11.47 3.96
CA ARG A 183 16.75 12.53 4.74
C ARG A 183 16.02 13.86 4.62
N LEU A 184 15.58 14.22 3.42
CA LEU A 184 14.77 15.43 3.20
C LEU A 184 13.51 15.44 4.08
N TYR A 185 12.83 14.30 4.21
CA TYR A 185 11.65 14.17 5.08
C TYR A 185 12.02 14.28 6.56
N LEU A 186 13.10 13.62 6.99
CA LEU A 186 13.57 13.67 8.37
C LEU A 186 13.97 15.09 8.81
N GLU A 187 14.63 15.85 7.94
CA GLU A 187 14.98 17.26 8.18
C GLU A 187 13.75 18.16 8.39
N ARG A 188 12.58 17.72 7.92
CA ARG A 188 11.28 18.36 8.10
C ARG A 188 10.45 17.73 9.23
N GLY A 189 11.04 16.84 10.04
CA GLY A 189 10.37 16.16 11.14
C GLY A 189 9.37 15.08 10.71
N ILE A 190 9.49 14.55 9.48
CA ILE A 190 8.60 13.51 8.94
C ILE A 190 9.29 12.16 9.07
N GLU A 191 8.76 11.32 9.95
CA GLU A 191 9.34 10.02 10.33
C GLU A 191 8.49 8.82 9.88
N SER A 192 7.39 9.05 9.16
CA SER A 192 6.52 8.01 8.60
C SER A 192 6.48 8.09 7.09
N PHE A 193 6.34 6.94 6.41
CA PHE A 193 6.54 6.85 4.97
C PHE A 193 5.45 6.07 4.24
N CYS A 194 5.03 6.60 3.10
CA CYS A 194 4.22 5.91 2.10
C CYS A 194 5.15 5.43 0.98
N LEU A 195 5.29 4.12 0.80
CA LEU A 195 6.16 3.54 -0.23
C LEU A 195 5.34 3.15 -1.45
N ASP A 196 5.51 3.85 -2.57
CA ASP A 196 4.94 3.45 -3.84
C ASP A 196 5.79 2.34 -4.48
N VAL A 197 5.24 1.12 -4.52
CA VAL A 197 5.89 -0.06 -5.13
C VAL A 197 5.76 -0.05 -6.66
N GLY A 198 5.03 0.90 -7.24
CA GLY A 198 4.99 1.14 -8.68
C GLY A 198 4.41 -0.02 -9.48
N GLY A 199 3.46 -0.77 -8.90
CA GLY A 199 2.81 -1.93 -9.52
C GLY A 199 3.71 -3.16 -9.61
N ARG A 200 4.82 -3.20 -8.86
CA ARG A 200 5.76 -4.34 -8.80
C ARG A 200 5.48 -5.23 -7.60
N VAL A 201 6.09 -6.41 -7.61
CA VAL A 201 6.13 -7.28 -6.43
C VAL A 201 7.23 -6.77 -5.51
N ALA A 202 6.92 -6.43 -4.25
CA ALA A 202 7.92 -5.88 -3.32
C ALA A 202 9.15 -6.80 -3.14
N LEU A 203 8.95 -8.12 -3.10
CA LEU A 203 10.04 -9.12 -3.06
C LEU A 203 11.01 -9.08 -4.26
N SER A 204 10.67 -8.35 -5.33
CA SER A 204 11.57 -8.12 -6.47
C SER A 204 12.43 -6.85 -6.33
N LEU A 205 12.29 -6.11 -5.23
CA LEU A 205 12.98 -4.85 -4.96
C LEU A 205 13.85 -4.91 -3.68
N PRO A 206 14.62 -6.00 -3.45
CA PRO A 206 15.32 -6.18 -2.18
C PRO A 206 16.38 -5.09 -1.93
N GLN A 207 17.02 -4.55 -2.97
CA GLN A 207 18.04 -3.51 -2.81
C GLN A 207 17.43 -2.22 -2.27
N GLN A 208 16.35 -1.75 -2.89
CA GLN A 208 15.68 -0.52 -2.50
C GLN A 208 15.06 -0.64 -1.11
N ILE A 209 14.42 -1.76 -0.79
CA ILE A 209 13.84 -1.96 0.54
C ILE A 209 14.94 -2.10 1.60
N THR A 210 16.07 -2.74 1.28
CA THR A 210 17.23 -2.77 2.19
C THR A 210 17.70 -1.36 2.50
N GLU A 211 17.74 -0.46 1.50
CA GLU A 211 18.16 0.93 1.70
C GLU A 211 17.22 1.70 2.63
N VAL A 212 15.90 1.54 2.45
CA VAL A 212 14.89 2.11 3.36
C VAL A 212 15.13 1.61 4.79
N GLN A 213 15.24 0.30 4.98
CA GLN A 213 15.40 -0.29 6.31
C GLN A 213 16.73 0.09 6.98
N LYS A 214 17.80 0.18 6.17
CA LYS A 214 19.12 0.63 6.63
C LYS A 214 19.05 2.09 7.10
N PHE A 215 18.44 2.97 6.30
CA PHE A 215 18.26 4.38 6.65
C PHE A 215 17.51 4.54 7.98
N LEU A 216 16.40 3.83 8.16
CA LEU A 216 15.63 3.88 9.41
C LEU A 216 16.46 3.42 10.62
N LYS A 217 17.21 2.32 10.47
CA LYS A 217 18.07 1.80 11.54
C LYS A 217 19.20 2.77 11.90
N GLU A 218 19.90 3.32 10.90
CA GLU A 218 21.01 4.26 11.09
C GLU A 218 20.58 5.51 11.85
N ASN A 219 19.36 5.98 11.58
CA ASN A 219 18.80 7.18 12.23
C ASN A 219 17.95 6.85 13.47
N LYS A 220 17.86 5.57 13.87
CA LYS A 220 17.06 5.09 15.02
C LYS A 220 15.59 5.51 14.97
N ILE A 221 14.99 5.43 13.79
CA ILE A 221 13.61 5.83 13.55
C ILE A 221 12.70 4.61 13.61
N GLU A 222 11.71 4.64 14.50
CA GLU A 222 10.59 3.71 14.52
C GLU A 222 9.48 4.23 13.60
N ALA A 223 9.63 4.01 12.29
CA ALA A 223 8.69 4.54 11.31
C ALA A 223 7.42 3.67 11.17
N PHE A 224 6.28 4.30 10.88
CA PHE A 224 5.15 3.63 10.25
C PHE A 224 5.33 3.65 8.72
N ILE A 225 5.29 2.46 8.10
CA ILE A 225 5.50 2.28 6.66
C ILE A 225 4.23 1.71 6.01
N HIS A 226 3.55 2.54 5.23
CA HIS A 226 2.43 2.13 4.41
C HIS A 226 2.89 1.88 2.96
N ALA A 227 2.74 0.67 2.44
CA ALA A 227 3.07 0.33 1.06
C ALA A 227 1.84 0.43 0.16
N THR A 228 1.91 1.20 -0.93
CA THR A 228 0.87 1.29 -1.94
C THR A 228 1.35 0.76 -3.28
N ASN A 229 0.42 0.48 -4.19
CA ASN A 229 0.70 -0.07 -5.52
C ASN A 229 1.48 -1.38 -5.54
N ILE A 230 1.24 -2.26 -4.56
CA ILE A 230 1.87 -3.58 -4.51
C ILE A 230 1.19 -4.56 -5.45
N ASN A 231 1.98 -5.38 -6.14
CA ASN A 231 1.46 -6.44 -6.99
C ASN A 231 1.50 -7.80 -6.28
N ILE A 232 0.39 -8.55 -6.35
CA ILE A 232 0.28 -9.93 -5.83
C ILE A 232 1.26 -10.90 -6.49
N GLY A 233 1.74 -10.58 -7.70
CA GLY A 233 2.65 -11.40 -8.48
C GLY A 233 2.01 -11.98 -9.74
N ARG A 234 2.67 -13.00 -10.29
CA ARG A 234 2.24 -13.71 -11.50
C ARG A 234 2.30 -15.20 -11.25
N ALA A 235 1.33 -15.93 -11.81
CA ALA A 235 1.33 -17.37 -11.78
C ALA A 235 2.58 -17.92 -12.47
N LYS A 236 3.13 -19.02 -11.95
CA LYS A 236 4.14 -19.82 -12.66
C LYS A 236 3.51 -20.38 -13.95
N LYS A 237 4.33 -20.67 -14.97
CA LYS A 237 3.84 -21.27 -16.23
C LYS A 237 3.01 -22.53 -15.89
N ARG A 238 1.78 -22.61 -16.42
CA ARG A 238 0.83 -23.73 -16.22
C ARG A 238 0.29 -23.92 -14.79
N SER A 239 0.38 -22.90 -13.93
CA SER A 239 -0.29 -22.90 -12.63
C SER A 239 -1.49 -21.96 -12.64
N ASN A 240 -2.59 -22.38 -12.01
CA ASN A 240 -3.75 -21.51 -11.72
C ASN A 240 -3.60 -20.75 -10.39
N ILE A 241 -2.47 -20.91 -9.70
CA ILE A 241 -2.23 -20.33 -8.37
C ILE A 241 -1.10 -19.30 -8.46
N ILE A 242 -1.29 -18.17 -7.78
CA ILE A 242 -0.27 -17.13 -7.59
C ILE A 242 0.07 -17.10 -6.10
N THR A 243 1.33 -17.35 -5.73
CA THR A 243 1.78 -17.13 -4.35
C THR A 243 1.50 -15.68 -3.92
N ALA A 244 0.92 -15.50 -2.72
CA ALA A 244 0.56 -14.21 -2.15
C ALA A 244 1.78 -13.40 -1.70
N LYS A 245 2.54 -12.90 -2.69
CA LYS A 245 3.79 -12.16 -2.47
C LYS A 245 3.60 -10.77 -1.88
N ASP A 246 2.41 -10.22 -1.99
CA ASP A 246 1.94 -9.04 -1.29
C ASP A 246 1.84 -9.28 0.22
N VAL A 247 1.18 -10.36 0.68
CA VAL A 247 1.11 -10.71 2.11
C VAL A 247 2.50 -10.99 2.68
N LEU A 248 3.32 -11.71 1.93
CA LEU A 248 4.70 -12.01 2.33
C LEU A 248 5.59 -10.75 2.43
N SER A 249 5.16 -9.61 1.88
CA SER A 249 5.93 -8.38 1.94
C SER A 249 5.88 -7.66 3.29
N PHE A 250 4.97 -8.04 4.19
CA PHE A 250 5.03 -7.60 5.59
C PHE A 250 6.38 -7.95 6.24
N GLY A 251 6.98 -9.08 5.86
CA GLY A 251 8.31 -9.47 6.32
C GLY A 251 9.45 -8.55 5.86
N LEU A 252 9.18 -7.64 4.92
CA LEU A 252 10.11 -6.62 4.45
C LEU A 252 10.02 -5.32 5.28
N GLY A 253 9.18 -5.31 6.32
CA GLY A 253 9.03 -4.21 7.28
C GLY A 253 7.95 -3.20 6.91
N PHE A 254 6.98 -3.60 6.09
CA PHE A 254 5.77 -2.81 5.90
C PHE A 254 4.82 -3.02 7.07
N ASP A 255 4.20 -1.95 7.53
CA ASP A 255 3.20 -1.98 8.61
C ASP A 255 1.78 -2.01 8.03
N SER A 256 1.62 -1.49 6.82
CA SER A 256 0.36 -1.55 6.10
C SER A 256 0.57 -1.76 4.62
N ILE A 257 -0.37 -2.48 4.01
CA ILE A 257 -0.37 -2.75 2.57
C ILE A 257 -1.69 -2.31 1.95
N GLY A 258 -1.58 -1.37 1.03
CA GLY A 258 -2.64 -0.83 0.20
C GLY A 258 -2.90 -1.62 -1.07
N ASP A 259 -3.69 -1.03 -1.95
CA ASP A 259 -4.08 -1.65 -3.22
C ASP A 259 -3.16 -1.28 -4.38
N ASN A 260 -3.31 -2.00 -5.49
CA ASN A 260 -2.72 -1.60 -6.76
C ASN A 260 -3.67 -0.70 -7.55
N HIS A 261 -3.41 0.61 -7.51
CA HIS A 261 -4.21 1.62 -8.20
C HIS A 261 -3.77 1.86 -9.64
N LEU A 262 -2.59 1.34 -10.02
CA LEU A 262 -2.08 1.52 -11.37
C LEU A 262 -2.88 0.67 -12.37
N PRO A 263 -3.22 1.22 -13.55
CA PRO A 263 -3.96 0.50 -14.55
C PRO A 263 -3.17 -0.75 -15.00
N PRO A 264 -3.86 -1.89 -15.25
CA PRO A 264 -3.19 -3.07 -15.75
C PRO A 264 -2.48 -2.77 -17.08
N ARG A 265 -1.22 -3.19 -17.20
CA ARG A 265 -0.40 -2.97 -18.41
C ARG A 265 -0.90 -3.70 -19.66
N ILE A 266 -1.92 -4.54 -19.54
CA ILE A 266 -2.49 -5.32 -20.65
C ILE A 266 -3.88 -4.76 -20.95
N ARG A 267 -4.06 -4.31 -22.20
CA ARG A 267 -5.38 -4.07 -22.80
C ARG A 267 -6.06 -5.43 -23.03
N ASP A 268 -6.66 -6.01 -22.01
CA ASP A 268 -7.61 -7.11 -22.21
C ASP A 268 -8.95 -6.51 -22.68
N ALA A 269 -8.95 -6.02 -23.92
CA ALA A 269 -10.17 -5.74 -24.69
C ALA A 269 -10.40 -6.94 -25.62
N GLY A 270 -10.96 -8.01 -25.07
CA GLY A 270 -11.21 -9.25 -25.80
C GLY A 270 -12.08 -10.23 -25.03
N LYS A 271 -13.40 -10.00 -25.08
CA LYS A 271 -14.54 -10.95 -24.96
C LYS A 271 -14.34 -12.24 -24.14
N SER A 272 -15.04 -12.32 -23.00
CA SER A 272 -15.89 -13.46 -22.61
C SER A 272 -16.61 -13.16 -21.27
N PRO A 273 -17.88 -13.59 -21.06
CA PRO A 273 -18.55 -13.54 -19.75
C PRO A 273 -17.99 -14.54 -18.72
N THR A 274 -16.97 -15.33 -19.08
CA THR A 274 -16.38 -16.34 -18.20
C THR A 274 -15.91 -15.74 -16.87
N ILE A 275 -16.12 -16.53 -15.82
CA ILE A 275 -15.56 -16.23 -14.50
C ILE A 275 -14.03 -16.19 -14.67
N ASN A 276 -13.42 -15.16 -14.12
CA ASN A 276 -11.97 -14.99 -14.12
C ASN A 276 -11.63 -14.20 -12.87
N LEU A 277 -11.80 -14.87 -11.74
CA LEU A 277 -11.56 -14.28 -10.43
C LEU A 277 -10.21 -14.72 -9.89
N ARG A 278 -9.69 -13.94 -8.95
CA ARG A 278 -8.53 -14.31 -8.14
C ARG A 278 -8.92 -14.19 -6.68
N LEU A 279 -9.16 -15.32 -6.04
CA LEU A 279 -9.57 -15.40 -4.63
C LEU A 279 -8.36 -15.77 -3.77
N PHE A 280 -8.11 -15.01 -2.72
CA PHE A 280 -7.04 -15.28 -1.76
C PHE A 280 -7.45 -16.36 -0.77
N GLU A 281 -6.60 -17.37 -0.60
CA GLU A 281 -6.74 -18.42 0.42
C GLU A 281 -5.66 -18.22 1.50
N LYS A 282 -6.08 -17.74 2.68
CA LYS A 282 -5.20 -17.43 3.81
C LYS A 282 -4.50 -18.64 4.43
N GLU A 283 -5.06 -19.84 4.29
CA GLU A 283 -4.46 -21.06 4.84
C GLU A 283 -3.27 -21.56 4.01
N THR A 284 -3.25 -21.28 2.71
CA THR A 284 -2.22 -21.79 1.79
C THR A 284 -1.31 -20.70 1.22
N TYR A 285 -1.70 -19.43 1.36
CA TYR A 285 -1.06 -18.25 0.75
C TYR A 285 -1.07 -18.28 -0.79
N GLY A 286 -2.18 -18.75 -1.35
CA GLY A 286 -2.44 -18.79 -2.79
C GLY A 286 -3.54 -17.83 -3.19
N TYR A 287 -3.37 -17.13 -4.30
CA TYR A 287 -4.48 -16.58 -5.08
C TYR A 287 -4.87 -17.59 -6.14
N HIS A 288 -6.08 -18.13 -6.01
CA HIS A 288 -6.64 -19.12 -6.92
C HIS A 288 -7.36 -18.43 -8.07
N LYS A 289 -6.95 -18.76 -9.29
CA LYS A 289 -7.62 -18.28 -10.50
C LYS A 289 -8.87 -19.12 -10.76
N ILE A 290 -10.03 -18.54 -10.50
CA ILE A 290 -11.34 -19.17 -10.67
C ILE A 290 -11.86 -18.89 -12.08
N GLN A 291 -12.20 -19.96 -12.78
CA GLN A 291 -12.77 -20.02 -14.12
C GLN A 291 -14.17 -20.64 -14.12
N GLU A 292 -14.49 -21.46 -13.11
CA GLU A 292 -15.79 -22.13 -12.96
C GLU A 292 -16.40 -21.93 -11.55
N PRO A 293 -17.74 -21.94 -11.40
CA PRO A 293 -18.37 -21.77 -10.09
C PRO A 293 -17.99 -22.84 -9.06
N SER A 294 -17.83 -24.09 -9.49
CA SER A 294 -17.44 -25.22 -8.63
C SER A 294 -16.10 -25.01 -7.93
N GLU A 295 -15.15 -24.33 -8.59
CA GLU A 295 -13.85 -24.02 -8.00
C GLU A 295 -13.95 -23.03 -6.82
N ILE A 296 -15.06 -22.29 -6.69
CA ILE A 296 -15.30 -21.42 -5.53
C ILE A 296 -15.54 -22.29 -4.30
N GLU A 297 -16.35 -23.35 -4.41
CA GLU A 297 -16.73 -24.23 -3.29
C GLU A 297 -15.51 -24.93 -2.67
N GLU A 298 -14.51 -25.25 -3.49
CA GLU A 298 -13.27 -25.94 -3.04
C GLU A 298 -12.39 -25.09 -2.11
N ILE A 299 -12.46 -23.76 -2.24
CA ILE A 299 -11.58 -22.84 -1.50
C ILE A 299 -12.36 -21.85 -0.63
N TYR A 300 -13.69 -21.97 -0.58
CA TYR A 300 -14.53 -21.02 0.13
C TYR A 300 -14.36 -21.20 1.63
N PRO A 301 -13.85 -20.20 2.35
CA PRO A 301 -13.62 -20.36 3.78
C PRO A 301 -14.94 -20.19 4.55
N GLU A 302 -15.17 -21.01 5.56
CA GLU A 302 -16.41 -20.99 6.35
C GLU A 302 -16.59 -19.68 7.16
N ASP A 303 -15.51 -18.95 7.38
CA ASP A 303 -15.47 -17.74 8.22
C ASP A 303 -15.69 -16.43 7.45
N THR A 304 -15.88 -16.47 6.12
CA THR A 304 -16.19 -15.29 5.28
C THR A 304 -17.64 -14.82 5.45
N ARG A 305 -17.86 -13.50 5.43
CA ARG A 305 -19.21 -12.92 5.36
C ARG A 305 -19.63 -12.51 3.96
N VAL A 306 -18.69 -12.49 3.01
CA VAL A 306 -19.04 -12.36 1.61
C VAL A 306 -19.82 -13.61 1.23
N LYS A 307 -20.86 -13.47 0.40
CA LYS A 307 -21.64 -14.62 -0.08
C LYS A 307 -21.19 -15.03 -1.48
N PRO A 308 -21.17 -16.33 -1.83
CA PRO A 308 -20.79 -16.79 -3.17
C PRO A 308 -21.62 -16.15 -4.28
N GLU A 309 -22.90 -15.86 -4.02
CA GLU A 309 -23.81 -15.18 -4.96
C GLU A 309 -23.26 -13.84 -5.50
N HIS A 310 -22.49 -13.10 -4.69
CA HIS A 310 -21.87 -11.86 -5.13
C HIS A 310 -20.68 -12.08 -6.08
N LEU A 311 -19.98 -13.21 -5.95
CA LEU A 311 -18.88 -13.64 -6.82
C LEU A 311 -19.38 -14.24 -8.14
N LEU A 312 -20.66 -14.61 -8.20
CA LEU A 312 -21.32 -15.16 -9.39
C LEU A 312 -22.23 -14.12 -10.09
N ASP A 313 -22.16 -12.85 -9.68
CA ASP A 313 -22.94 -11.76 -10.25
C ASP A 313 -22.75 -11.65 -11.78
N GLU A 314 -23.86 -11.44 -12.50
CA GLU A 314 -23.87 -11.30 -13.96
C GLU A 314 -23.10 -10.06 -14.41
N SER A 315 -23.11 -8.99 -13.61
CA SER A 315 -22.35 -7.78 -13.88
C SER A 315 -20.88 -8.01 -13.56
N LEU A 316 -20.03 -8.03 -14.60
CA LEU A 316 -18.57 -8.14 -14.45
C LEU A 316 -18.00 -7.10 -13.45
N HIS A 317 -18.54 -5.88 -13.46
CA HIS A 317 -18.13 -4.82 -12.53
C HIS A 317 -18.47 -5.16 -11.08
N ARG A 318 -19.72 -5.56 -10.82
CA ARG A 318 -20.15 -5.97 -9.47
C ARG A 318 -19.35 -7.18 -9.00
N ARG A 319 -19.20 -8.18 -9.86
CA ARG A 319 -18.44 -9.41 -9.61
C ARG A 319 -16.98 -9.13 -9.25
N ARG A 320 -16.29 -8.25 -9.99
CA ARG A 320 -14.92 -7.83 -9.68
C ARG A 320 -14.81 -7.12 -8.33
N LYS A 321 -15.77 -6.23 -8.01
CA LYS A 321 -15.81 -5.60 -6.68
C LYS A 321 -16.08 -6.61 -5.56
N ALA A 322 -16.92 -7.62 -5.79
CA ALA A 322 -17.15 -8.68 -4.82
C ALA A 322 -15.87 -9.51 -4.56
N GLN A 323 -15.13 -9.85 -5.62
CA GLN A 323 -13.82 -10.50 -5.48
C GLN A 323 -12.85 -9.66 -4.64
N VAL A 324 -12.79 -8.35 -4.91
CA VAL A 324 -11.94 -7.43 -4.14
C VAL A 324 -12.35 -7.39 -2.68
N MET A 325 -13.66 -7.27 -2.38
CA MET A 325 -14.21 -7.31 -1.02
C MET A 325 -13.90 -8.63 -0.30
N PHE A 326 -14.02 -9.76 -0.98
CA PHE A 326 -13.64 -11.07 -0.44
C PHE A 326 -12.16 -11.10 -0.07
N ASN A 327 -11.28 -10.66 -0.97
CA ASN A 327 -9.85 -10.62 -0.70
C ASN A 327 -9.52 -9.64 0.45
N TYR A 328 -10.19 -8.49 0.54
CA TYR A 328 -10.00 -7.56 1.66
C TYR A 328 -10.31 -8.21 2.99
N GLU A 329 -11.44 -8.93 3.09
CA GLU A 329 -11.80 -9.65 4.31
C GLU A 329 -10.73 -10.69 4.66
N GLN A 330 -10.40 -11.57 3.72
CA GLN A 330 -9.44 -12.65 3.96
C GLN A 330 -8.03 -12.13 4.31
N LEU A 331 -7.57 -11.07 3.66
CA LEU A 331 -6.29 -10.42 3.96
C LEU A 331 -6.30 -9.74 5.32
N SER A 332 -7.40 -9.11 5.71
CA SER A 332 -7.49 -8.42 7.00
C SER A 332 -7.48 -9.43 8.15
N MET A 333 -8.24 -10.52 8.03
CA MET A 333 -8.20 -11.64 8.97
C MET A 333 -6.81 -12.26 9.08
N GLU A 334 -6.08 -12.35 7.96
CA GLU A 334 -4.70 -12.80 7.98
C GLU A 334 -3.77 -11.81 8.69
N THR A 335 -3.96 -10.50 8.52
CA THR A 335 -3.16 -9.51 9.27
C THR A 335 -3.41 -9.57 10.78
N GLU A 336 -4.65 -9.84 11.22
CA GLU A 336 -4.98 -10.12 12.62
C GLU A 336 -4.29 -11.38 13.14
N ARG A 337 -4.24 -12.44 12.33
CA ARG A 337 -3.52 -13.68 12.66
C ARG A 337 -2.01 -13.46 12.74
N LEU A 338 -1.44 -12.72 11.79
CA LEU A 338 -0.02 -12.39 11.78
C LEU A 338 0.43 -11.67 13.04
N ARG A 339 -0.37 -10.73 13.57
CA ARG A 339 -0.04 -10.06 14.85
C ARG A 339 0.18 -11.04 15.99
N ARG A 340 -0.72 -12.03 16.14
CA ARG A 340 -0.59 -13.09 17.17
C ARG A 340 0.64 -13.94 16.96
N VAL A 341 0.83 -14.45 15.74
CA VAL A 341 1.96 -15.32 15.39
C VAL A 341 3.31 -14.62 15.58
N ILE A 342 3.39 -13.31 15.32
CA ILE A 342 4.60 -12.51 15.55
C ILE A 342 4.89 -12.40 17.05
N GLY A 343 3.89 -12.05 17.87
CA GLY A 343 4.06 -11.96 19.33
C GLY A 343 4.37 -13.31 20.00
N GLU A 344 3.97 -14.43 19.38
CA GLU A 344 4.31 -15.78 19.81
C GLU A 344 5.73 -16.22 19.36
N GLY A 345 6.38 -15.47 18.48
CA GLY A 345 7.71 -15.81 17.94
C GLY A 345 7.72 -16.96 16.93
N GLU A 346 6.56 -17.32 16.36
CA GLU A 346 6.39 -18.51 15.51
C GLU A 346 6.33 -18.19 14.00
N ILE A 347 6.60 -16.95 13.60
CA ILE A 347 6.36 -16.48 12.21
C ILE A 347 7.05 -17.33 11.15
N ARG A 348 8.27 -17.79 11.40
CA ARG A 348 9.02 -18.58 10.42
C ARG A 348 8.34 -19.93 10.15
N ASP A 349 7.96 -20.64 11.20
CA ASP A 349 7.32 -21.95 11.09
C ASP A 349 5.90 -21.82 10.57
N TYR A 350 5.19 -20.78 11.00
CA TYR A 350 3.90 -20.41 10.45
C TYR A 350 3.94 -20.20 8.94
N LEU A 351 4.88 -19.39 8.43
CA LEU A 351 4.99 -19.15 6.98
C LEU A 351 5.41 -20.41 6.21
N ARG A 352 6.27 -21.25 6.79
CA ARG A 352 6.67 -22.55 6.19
C ARG A 352 5.54 -23.54 6.10
N SER A 353 4.55 -23.47 6.99
CA SER A 353 3.36 -24.31 6.94
C SER A 353 2.47 -24.00 5.74
N LYS A 354 2.59 -22.81 5.14
CA LYS A 354 1.76 -22.37 4.02
C LYS A 354 2.20 -23.02 2.72
N ARG A 355 1.31 -23.85 2.16
CA ARG A 355 1.55 -24.67 0.97
C ARG A 355 2.22 -23.95 -0.21
N TYR A 356 1.88 -22.68 -0.47
CA TYR A 356 2.37 -21.94 -1.62
C TYR A 356 3.52 -20.96 -1.32
N VAL A 357 4.09 -21.01 -0.12
CA VAL A 357 5.25 -20.23 0.27
C VAL A 357 6.53 -21.04 0.01
N ASP A 358 7.26 -20.63 -1.02
CA ASP A 358 8.55 -21.24 -1.37
C ASP A 358 9.67 -20.73 -0.43
N GLU A 359 10.62 -21.60 -0.04
CA GLU A 359 11.81 -21.22 0.75
C GLU A 359 12.64 -20.09 0.11
N GLU A 360 12.66 -19.99 -1.22
CA GLU A 360 13.34 -18.89 -1.92
C GLU A 360 12.73 -17.52 -1.61
N VAL A 361 11.42 -17.45 -1.34
CA VAL A 361 10.77 -16.21 -0.91
C VAL A 361 11.22 -15.85 0.50
N LEU A 362 11.24 -16.82 1.42
CA LEU A 362 11.69 -16.61 2.80
C LEU A 362 13.17 -16.17 2.87
N LYS A 363 14.02 -16.72 2.00
CA LYS A 363 15.41 -16.28 1.85
C LYS A 363 15.53 -14.83 1.42
N VAL A 364 14.65 -14.34 0.54
CA VAL A 364 14.66 -12.91 0.16
C VAL A 364 14.34 -12.03 1.37
N ILE A 365 13.30 -12.39 2.14
CA ILE A 365 12.88 -11.66 3.34
C ILE A 365 14.01 -11.60 4.36
N THR A 366 14.56 -12.76 4.71
CA THR A 366 15.68 -12.88 5.67
C THR A 366 16.91 -12.10 5.21
N ARG A 367 17.22 -12.14 3.91
CA ARG A 367 18.37 -11.42 3.34
C ARG A 367 18.23 -9.90 3.45
N VAL A 368 17.02 -9.36 3.31
CA VAL A 368 16.78 -7.92 3.50
C VAL A 368 17.06 -7.53 4.95
N ARG A 369 16.58 -8.32 5.92
CA ARG A 369 16.89 -8.15 7.35
C ARG A 369 18.38 -8.23 7.63
N ASP A 370 19.04 -9.28 7.16
CA ASP A 370 20.48 -9.48 7.33
C ASP A 370 21.29 -8.30 6.79
N ARG A 371 21.00 -7.85 5.56
CA ARG A 371 21.76 -6.77 4.91
C ARG A 371 21.53 -5.40 5.55
N ALA A 372 20.33 -5.14 6.02
CA ALA A 372 20.02 -3.89 6.72
C ALA A 372 20.60 -3.87 8.15
N THR A 373 20.78 -5.03 8.78
CA THR A 373 21.24 -5.13 10.17
C THR A 373 22.75 -5.33 10.33
N LYS A 374 23.37 -6.15 9.47
CA LYS A 374 24.80 -6.48 9.47
C LYS A 374 25.59 -5.40 8.71
N MET A 375 25.69 -4.22 9.28
CA MET A 375 26.71 -3.26 8.87
C MET A 375 28.03 -3.71 9.49
N ARG A 376 28.88 -4.36 8.70
CA ARG A 376 30.25 -4.62 9.14
C ARG A 376 30.94 -3.28 9.35
N SER A 377 31.64 -3.13 10.47
CA SER A 377 32.55 -1.99 10.58
C SER A 377 33.62 -2.09 9.49
N LEU A 378 34.21 -0.96 9.10
CA LEU A 378 35.33 -0.99 8.14
C LEU A 378 36.48 -1.87 8.68
N GLU A 379 36.64 -1.92 10.00
CA GLU A 379 37.62 -2.75 10.70
C GLU A 379 37.31 -4.25 10.56
N GLU A 380 36.04 -4.65 10.66
CA GLU A 380 35.59 -6.03 10.40
C GLU A 380 35.64 -6.44 8.92
N PHE A 381 35.72 -5.48 8.02
CA PHE A 381 35.88 -5.74 6.59
C PHE A 381 37.35 -5.84 6.17
N LEU A 382 38.23 -5.12 6.86
CA LEU A 382 39.66 -5.04 6.57
C LEU A 382 40.50 -6.04 7.39
N GLY A 383 39.99 -6.53 8.53
CA GLY A 383 40.54 -7.67 9.28
C GLY A 383 40.05 -9.00 8.76
#